data_AF-A0A011QRN6-F1
#
_entry.id   AF-A0A011QRN6-F1
#
_cell.length_a   1.000
_cell.length_b   1.000
_cell.length_c   1.000
_cell.angle_alpha   90.00
_cell.angle_beta   90.00
_cell.angle_gamma   90.00
#
_symmetry.space_group_name_H-M   'P 1'
#
loop_
_entity.id
_entity.type
_entity.pdbx_description
1 polymer ?
#
loop_
_entity_poly.entity_id
_entity_poly.type
_entity_poly.pdbx_seq_one_letter_code
_entity_poly.pdbx_strand_id
1 'polypeptide(L)'
;MFSLGCIQALRCHTNTCPTGVTTHDPRLQRGLVVEDKAARVASYCRNMNKEVAMIAHSCGLRQARELRREHVRIVQPSGNSVALDTLCPYPAPASAASAPLS
;
A
#
# COMPACT_ATOMS: atom_id res chain seq x y z
N MET A 1 10.03 -0.13 5.89
CA MET A 1 10.71 0.33 7.13
C MET A 1 10.88 -0.80 8.15
N PHE A 2 9.83 -1.51 8.56
CA PHE A 2 9.96 -2.66 9.47
C PHE A 2 10.83 -3.80 8.93
N SER A 3 10.72 -4.12 7.64
CA SER A 3 11.55 -5.12 6.97
C SER A 3 13.06 -4.79 7.01
N LEU A 4 13.42 -3.50 7.07
CA LEU A 4 14.78 -2.99 7.28
C LEU A 4 15.24 -3.06 8.75
N GLY A 5 14.33 -3.39 9.68
CA GLY A 5 14.61 -3.47 11.12
C GLY A 5 14.29 -2.20 11.91
N CYS A 6 13.33 -1.38 11.46
CA CYS A 6 12.76 -0.37 12.35
C CYS A 6 11.98 -1.03 13.50
N ILE A 7 12.15 -0.53 14.72
CA ILE A 7 11.47 -1.02 15.93
C ILE A 7 10.57 0.06 16.56
N GLN A 8 10.25 1.12 15.81
CA GLN A 8 9.46 2.26 16.29
C GLN A 8 10.00 2.92 17.57
N ALA A 9 11.31 3.09 17.66
CA ALA A 9 11.93 3.78 18.79
C ALA A 9 11.62 5.29 18.87
N LEU A 10 11.00 5.88 17.83
CA LEU A 10 10.66 7.31 17.72
C LEU A 10 11.85 8.28 17.85
N ARG A 11 13.07 7.81 17.55
CA ARG A 11 14.33 8.57 17.63
C ARG A 11 14.94 8.93 16.28
N CYS A 12 14.11 9.01 15.24
CA CYS A 12 14.62 9.22 13.87
C CYS A 12 15.27 10.60 13.71
N HIS A 13 14.70 11.64 14.34
CA HIS A 13 15.16 13.02 14.24
C HIS A 13 16.40 13.32 15.11
N THR A 14 16.68 12.51 16.12
CA THR A 14 17.77 12.72 17.09
C THR A 14 19.10 12.12 16.65
N ASN A 15 19.22 11.65 15.40
CA ASN A 15 20.42 11.00 14.85
C ASN A 15 20.90 9.76 15.65
N THR A 16 20.07 9.20 16.53
CA THR A 16 20.44 8.15 17.49
C THR A 16 19.56 6.91 17.35
N CYS A 17 19.21 6.57 16.11
CA CYS A 17 18.46 5.37 15.79
C CYS A 17 19.21 4.11 16.25
N PRO A 18 18.66 3.29 17.17
CA PRO A 18 19.37 2.15 17.73
C PRO A 18 19.61 1.02 16.72
N THR A 19 18.86 0.99 15.62
CA THR A 19 18.97 -0.05 14.58
C THR A 19 19.76 0.40 13.35
N GLY A 20 20.34 1.61 13.40
CA GLY A 20 21.22 2.13 12.36
C GLY A 20 20.53 2.62 11.09
N VAL A 21 19.19 2.63 11.04
CA VAL A 21 18.43 2.97 9.82
C VAL A 21 18.47 4.47 9.52
N THR A 22 18.37 5.32 10.55
CA THR A 22 18.35 6.79 10.39
C THR A 22 19.37 7.42 11.33
N THR A 23 20.64 7.35 10.96
CA THR A 23 21.76 7.95 11.69
C THR A 23 22.96 8.18 10.77
N HIS A 24 23.73 9.21 11.06
CA HIS A 24 25.04 9.49 10.48
C HIS A 24 26.19 9.04 11.40
N ASP A 25 25.90 8.54 12.60
CA ASP A 25 26.93 7.96 13.50
C ASP A 25 27.38 6.60 12.94
N PRO A 26 28.64 6.45 12.50
CA PRO A 26 29.15 5.19 11.96
C PRO A 26 29.02 4.03 12.95
N ARG A 27 29.08 4.30 14.26
CA ARG A 27 28.94 3.30 15.31
C ARG A 27 27.55 2.65 15.30
N LEU A 28 26.51 3.45 15.07
CA LEU A 28 25.11 3.01 15.00
C LEU A 28 24.78 2.43 13.62
N GLN A 29 25.35 2.96 12.54
CA GLN A 29 25.16 2.43 11.19
C GLN A 29 25.63 0.98 11.03
N ARG A 30 26.57 0.50 11.86
CA ARG A 30 26.96 -0.92 11.91
C ARG A 30 25.78 -1.87 12.18
N GLY A 31 24.69 -1.38 12.76
CA GLY A 31 23.44 -2.14 12.92
C GLY A 31 22.67 -2.37 11.60
N LEU A 32 23.04 -1.67 10.51
CA LEU A 32 22.46 -1.80 9.17
C LEU A 32 23.31 -2.73 8.30
N VAL A 33 23.32 -4.02 8.62
CA VAL A 33 23.99 -5.06 7.82
C VAL A 33 23.23 -5.27 6.51
N VAL A 34 23.83 -4.88 5.38
CA VAL A 34 23.16 -4.82 4.08
C VAL A 34 22.78 -6.21 3.58
N GLU A 35 23.67 -7.18 3.75
CA GLU A 35 23.53 -8.54 3.25
C GLU A 35 22.31 -9.25 3.86
N ASP A 36 22.08 -9.07 5.17
CA ASP A 36 20.90 -9.61 5.86
C ASP A 36 19.63 -8.80 5.54
N LYS A 37 19.71 -7.48 5.69
CA LYS A 37 18.51 -6.62 5.60
C LYS A 37 17.96 -6.55 4.19
N ALA A 38 18.80 -6.61 3.15
CA ALA A 38 18.35 -6.64 1.77
C ALA A 38 17.50 -7.88 1.48
N ALA A 39 17.92 -9.06 1.96
CA ALA A 39 17.14 -10.29 1.80
C ALA A 39 15.76 -10.20 2.47
N ARG A 40 15.70 -9.61 3.68
CA ARG A 40 14.45 -9.36 4.40
C ARG A 40 13.51 -8.41 3.66
N VAL A 41 14.03 -7.33 3.10
CA VAL A 41 13.26 -6.38 2.27
C VAL A 41 12.74 -7.07 1.02
N ALA A 42 13.58 -7.84 0.33
CA ALA A 42 13.19 -8.55 -0.87
C ALA A 42 12.08 -9.59 -0.58
N SER A 43 12.18 -10.33 0.52
CA SER A 43 11.14 -11.28 0.96
C SER A 43 9.84 -10.55 1.31
N TYR A 44 9.90 -9.41 1.99
CA TYR A 44 8.71 -8.59 2.26
C TYR A 44 8.02 -8.15 0.97
N CYS A 45 8.75 -7.62 0.00
CA CYS A 45 8.17 -7.19 -1.28
C CYS A 45 7.57 -8.36 -2.07
N ARG A 46 8.25 -9.52 -2.13
CA ARG A 46 7.71 -10.72 -2.78
C ARG A 46 6.43 -11.20 -2.13
N ASN A 47 6.39 -11.28 -0.80
CA ASN A 47 5.21 -11.72 -0.07
C ASN A 47 4.06 -10.72 -0.24
N MET A 48 4.32 -9.41 -0.15
CA MET A 48 3.31 -8.39 -0.38
C MET A 48 2.66 -8.53 -1.77
N ASN A 49 3.47 -8.72 -2.81
CA ASN A 49 2.95 -8.92 -4.17
C ASN A 49 2.10 -10.20 -4.27
N LYS A 50 2.53 -11.29 -3.63
CA LYS A 50 1.79 -12.54 -3.59
C LYS A 50 0.43 -12.39 -2.90
N GLU A 51 0.38 -11.75 -1.74
CA GLU A 51 -0.86 -11.55 -0.98
C GLU A 51 -1.84 -10.64 -1.71
N VAL A 52 -1.35 -9.53 -2.28
CA VAL A 52 -2.20 -8.63 -3.09
C VAL A 52 -2.74 -9.35 -4.33
N ALA A 53 -1.93 -10.19 -4.98
CA ALA A 53 -2.40 -11.03 -6.09
C ALA A 53 -3.44 -12.06 -5.64
N MET A 54 -3.27 -12.69 -4.47
CA MET A 54 -4.23 -13.62 -3.91
C MET A 54 -5.60 -12.95 -3.70
N ILE A 55 -5.62 -11.73 -3.15
CA ILE A 55 -6.86 -10.96 -2.99
C ILE A 55 -7.50 -10.68 -4.36
N ALA A 56 -6.72 -10.20 -5.34
CA ALA A 56 -7.24 -9.93 -6.68
C ALA A 56 -7.86 -11.18 -7.34
N HIS A 57 -7.18 -12.33 -7.24
CA HIS A 57 -7.69 -13.59 -7.75
C HIS A 57 -8.96 -14.06 -7.03
N SER A 58 -9.08 -13.82 -5.72
CA SER A 58 -10.30 -14.12 -4.98
C SER A 58 -11.50 -13.27 -5.43
N CYS A 59 -11.23 -12.07 -5.97
CA CYS A 59 -12.22 -11.21 -6.61
C CYS A 59 -12.49 -11.57 -8.09
N GLY A 60 -11.93 -12.67 -8.62
CA GLY A 60 -12.10 -13.10 -10.00
C GLY A 60 -11.22 -12.37 -11.02
N LEU A 61 -10.20 -11.64 -10.57
CA LEU A 61 -9.30 -10.86 -11.44
C LEU A 61 -7.99 -11.60 -11.72
N ARG A 62 -7.31 -11.24 -12.81
CA ARG A 62 -6.00 -11.83 -13.17
C ARG A 62 -4.83 -11.12 -12.53
N GLN A 63 -5.00 -9.85 -12.17
CA GLN A 63 -3.96 -9.05 -11.51
C GLN A 63 -4.57 -7.93 -10.67
N ALA A 64 -3.82 -7.46 -9.67
CA ALA A 64 -4.27 -6.42 -8.75
C ALA A 64 -4.65 -5.10 -9.42
N ARG A 65 -4.02 -4.75 -10.56
CA ARG A 65 -4.32 -3.52 -11.30
C ARG A 65 -5.71 -3.54 -11.95
N GLU A 66 -6.35 -4.70 -12.08
CA GLU A 66 -7.71 -4.82 -12.60
C GLU A 66 -8.77 -4.52 -11.55
N LEU A 67 -8.40 -4.29 -10.28
CA LEU A 67 -9.35 -3.90 -9.24
C LEU A 67 -10.02 -2.57 -9.63
N ARG A 68 -11.35 -2.63 -9.74
CA ARG A 68 -12.24 -1.51 -10.01
C ARG A 68 -13.20 -1.28 -8.84
N ARG A 69 -13.95 -0.18 -8.87
CA ARG A 69 -14.89 0.20 -7.80
C ARG A 69 -15.96 -0.87 -7.53
N GLU A 70 -16.32 -1.68 -8.53
CA GLU A 70 -17.27 -2.80 -8.38
C GLU A 70 -16.79 -3.88 -7.40
N HIS A 71 -15.48 -4.01 -7.20
CA HIS A 71 -14.88 -5.07 -6.37
C HIS A 71 -14.75 -4.67 -4.89
N VAL A 72 -15.16 -3.45 -4.52
CA VAL A 72 -14.96 -2.89 -3.18
C VAL A 72 -16.29 -2.57 -2.53
N ARG A 73 -16.44 -2.98 -1.27
CA ARG A 73 -17.56 -2.58 -0.40
C ARG A 73 -17.03 -1.83 0.82
N ILE A 74 -17.72 -0.76 1.21
CA ILE A 74 -17.39 0.06 2.38
C ILE A 74 -18.46 -0.15 3.44
N VAL A 75 -18.02 -0.49 4.66
CA VAL A 75 -18.89 -0.53 5.84
C VAL A 75 -19.19 0.90 6.27
N GLN A 76 -20.47 1.25 6.28
CA GLN A 76 -20.94 2.57 6.70
C GLN A 76 -21.10 2.65 8.22
N PRO A 77 -21.17 3.87 8.80
CA PRO A 77 -21.45 4.05 10.23
C PRO A 77 -22.74 3.37 10.70
N SER A 78 -23.70 3.17 9.79
CA SER A 78 -24.96 2.44 10.06
C SER A 78 -24.80 0.91 10.17
N GLY A 79 -23.59 0.38 9.99
CA GLY A 79 -23.29 -1.06 10.02
C GLY A 79 -23.55 -1.79 8.69
N ASN A 80 -24.27 -1.18 7.75
CA ASN A 80 -24.50 -1.73 6.43
C ASN A 80 -23.27 -1.52 5.52
N SER A 81 -23.03 -2.45 4.59
CA SER A 81 -22.00 -2.26 3.55
C SER A 81 -22.61 -1.79 2.24
N VAL A 82 -21.97 -0.84 1.56
CA VAL A 82 -22.38 -0.35 0.24
C VAL A 82 -21.22 -0.46 -0.75
N ALA A 83 -21.54 -0.76 -2.01
CA ALA A 83 -20.56 -0.88 -3.07
C ALA A 83 -19.94 0.49 -3.41
N LEU A 84 -18.63 0.52 -3.67
CA LEU A 84 -17.88 1.77 -3.87
C LEU A 84 -18.27 2.48 -5.16
N ASP A 85 -18.67 1.75 -6.20
CA ASP A 85 -19.17 2.32 -7.46
C ASP A 85 -20.49 3.10 -7.27
N THR A 86 -21.31 2.69 -6.30
CA THR A 86 -22.55 3.41 -5.94
C THR A 86 -22.23 4.69 -5.17
N LEU A 87 -21.29 4.63 -4.23
CA LEU A 87 -20.87 5.79 -3.43
C LEU A 87 -20.06 6.81 -4.26
N CYS A 88 -19.27 6.31 -5.20
CA CYS A 88 -18.40 7.09 -6.07
C CYS A 88 -18.58 6.58 -7.50
N PRO A 89 -19.60 7.05 -8.24
CA PRO A 89 -19.83 6.64 -9.61
C PRO A 89 -18.70 7.11 -10.54
N TYR A 90 -18.46 6.34 -11.60
CA TYR A 90 -17.52 6.76 -12.64
C TYR A 90 -18.07 8.00 -13.37
N PRO A 91 -17.20 8.94 -13.76
CA PRO A 91 -17.63 10.07 -14.57
C PRO A 91 -18.23 9.56 -15.89
N ALA A 92 -19.28 10.21 -16.37
CA ALA A 92 -19.84 9.88 -17.68
C ALA A 92 -18.76 10.04 -18.76
N PRO A 93 -18.71 9.14 -19.76
CA PRO A 93 -17.80 9.29 -20.88
C PRO A 93 -18.06 10.63 -21.59
N ALA A 94 -16.99 11.32 -22.00
CA ALA A 94 -17.06 12.66 -22.57
C ALA A 94 -17.99 12.81 -23.79
N SER A 95 -18.30 11.69 -24.48
CA SER A 95 -19.25 11.66 -25.60
C SER A 95 -20.72 11.87 -25.20
N ALA A 96 -21.05 11.89 -23.91
CA ALA A 96 -22.39 12.20 -23.41
C ALA A 96 -22.59 13.69 -23.08
N ALA A 97 -21.55 14.52 -23.20
CA ALA A 97 -21.60 15.95 -22.87
C ALA A 97 -21.99 16.86 -24.07
N SER A 98 -22.22 16.30 -25.26
CA SER A 98 -22.72 17.05 -26.42
C SER A 98 -24.21 16.81 -26.63
N ALA A 99 -25.05 17.52 -25.88
CA ALA A 99 -26.42 17.80 -26.28
C ALA A 99 -26.53 19.31 -26.58
N PRO A 100 -27.21 19.71 -27.68
CA PRO A 100 -27.02 21.01 -28.30
C PRO A 100 -27.72 22.12 -27.51
N LEU A 101 -27.07 23.29 -27.43
CA LEU A 101 -27.80 24.53 -27.24
C LEU A 101 -28.64 24.77 -28.50
N SER A 102 -29.96 24.66 -28.38
CA SER A 102 -30.95 25.25 -29.28
C SER A 102 -32.18 25.61 -28.47
#